data_AF-A0A3B8JLD1-F1
#
_entry.id   AF-A0A3B8JLD1-F1
#
_cell.length_a   1.000
_cell.length_b   1.000
_cell.length_c   1.000
_cell.angle_alpha   90.00
_cell.angle_beta   90.00
_cell.angle_gamma   90.00
#
_symmetry.space_group_name_H-M   'P 1'
#
loop_
_entity.id
_entity.type
_entity.pdbx_description
1 polymer ?
#
loop_
_entity_poly.entity_id
_entity_poly.type
_entity_poly.pdbx_seq_one_letter_code
_entity_poly.pdbx_strand_id
1 'polypeptide(L)'
;MDEEATVEQIAETNMWVPKMRSAPERWLDLALVVEETTLTEVWRKTINEFQQLLEHLGAFRSVRVWTMRRSKQGKLELLARH
;
A
#
# COMPACT_ATOMS: atom_id res chain seq x y z
N MET A 1 -19.64 -23.64 8.84
CA MET A 1 -20.18 -24.85 9.49
C MET A 1 -20.02 -25.99 8.52
N ASP A 2 -19.93 -27.20 9.06
CA ASP A 2 -19.27 -28.44 8.57
C ASP A 2 -17.76 -28.48 8.90
N GLU A 3 -17.30 -29.06 10.02
CA GLU A 3 -17.38 -30.46 10.52
C GLU A 3 -16.43 -31.36 9.69
N GLU A 4 -15.36 -32.01 10.16
CA GLU A 4 -15.05 -32.70 11.43
C GLU A 4 -13.52 -32.91 11.59
N ALA A 5 -13.10 -33.38 12.78
CA ALA A 5 -11.89 -34.18 13.09
C ALA A 5 -10.55 -33.39 13.24
N THR A 6 -9.77 -33.43 14.33
CA THR A 6 -9.71 -34.30 15.50
C THR A 6 -8.98 -33.57 16.64
N VAL A 7 -9.45 -33.85 17.85
CA VAL A 7 -8.97 -33.47 19.17
C VAL A 7 -7.48 -33.76 19.40
N GLU A 8 -6.73 -32.74 19.81
CA GLU A 8 -5.59 -32.89 20.74
C GLU A 8 -5.62 -31.66 21.67
N GLN A 9 -6.45 -31.76 22.70
CA GLN A 9 -6.03 -32.07 24.07
C GLN A 9 -5.84 -30.79 24.87
N ILE A 10 -6.88 -30.51 25.66
CA ILE A 10 -6.91 -29.60 26.78
C ILE A 10 -5.80 -30.03 27.76
N ALA A 11 -4.80 -29.19 27.96
CA ALA A 11 -3.97 -29.19 29.16
C ALA A 11 -3.49 -27.77 29.46
N GLU A 12 -4.02 -27.24 30.57
CA GLU A 12 -3.27 -26.42 31.53
C GLU A 12 -2.82 -25.02 31.11
N THR A 13 -3.75 -24.11 30.85
CA THR A 13 -3.65 -22.78 31.45
C THR A 13 -5.01 -22.10 31.39
N ASN A 14 -5.42 -21.48 32.48
CA ASN A 14 -6.70 -20.80 32.65
C ASN A 14 -6.79 -19.49 31.84
N MET A 15 -6.39 -19.51 30.56
CA MET A 15 -6.38 -18.38 29.65
C MET A 15 -7.06 -18.77 28.34
N TRP A 16 -8.23 -18.16 28.11
CA TRP A 16 -8.75 -17.98 26.76
C TRP A 16 -7.80 -17.04 26.01
N VAL A 17 -6.81 -17.60 25.30
CA VAL A 17 -6.04 -16.84 24.32
C VAL A 17 -6.72 -17.04 22.97
N PRO A 18 -7.39 -16.03 22.41
CA PRO A 18 -7.90 -16.13 21.05
C PRO A 18 -6.72 -16.42 20.11
N LYS A 19 -6.80 -17.49 19.31
CA LYS A 19 -5.88 -17.69 18.19
C LYS A 19 -6.10 -16.54 17.21
N MET A 20 -5.26 -15.52 17.30
CA MET A 20 -5.15 -14.46 16.31
C MET A 20 -4.75 -15.12 14.99
N ARG A 21 -5.72 -15.41 14.11
CA ARG A 21 -5.42 -15.63 12.71
C ARG A 21 -4.85 -14.32 12.20
N SER A 22 -3.66 -14.35 11.60
CA SER A 22 -3.16 -13.19 10.85
C SER A 22 -4.25 -12.74 9.89
N ALA A 23 -4.75 -11.52 10.08
CA ALA A 23 -5.54 -10.85 9.04
C ALA A 23 -4.66 -10.77 7.78
N PRO A 24 -5.22 -10.69 6.56
CA PRO A 24 -4.41 -10.41 5.38
C PRO A 24 -3.74 -9.03 5.55
N GLU A 25 -2.49 -9.02 5.99
CA GLU A 25 -1.74 -7.79 6.24
C GLU A 25 -1.34 -7.17 4.91
N ARG A 26 -1.64 -5.87 4.75
CA ARG A 26 -1.19 -5.09 3.59
C ARG A 26 0.34 -4.99 3.65
N TRP A 27 1.05 -5.82 2.90
CA TRP A 27 2.50 -6.01 3.03
C TRP A 27 3.33 -5.14 2.06
N LEU A 28 2.70 -4.54 1.05
CA LEU A 28 3.40 -3.84 -0.03
C LEU A 28 3.38 -2.32 0.15
N ASP A 29 4.48 -1.66 -0.19
CA ASP A 29 4.55 -0.21 -0.34
C ASP A 29 4.67 0.15 -1.83
N LEU A 30 3.99 1.20 -2.27
CA LEU A 30 4.02 1.67 -3.66
C LEU A 30 4.50 3.12 -3.74
N ALA A 31 5.40 3.38 -4.70
CA ALA A 31 5.83 4.72 -5.08
C ALA A 31 5.44 4.99 -6.55
N LEU A 32 4.56 5.96 -6.77
CA LEU A 32 4.20 6.47 -8.09
C LEU A 32 5.09 7.66 -8.41
N VAL A 33 5.97 7.54 -9.40
CA VAL A 33 6.87 8.62 -9.81
C VAL A 33 6.35 9.23 -11.12
N VAL A 34 6.10 10.53 -11.09
CA VAL A 34 5.57 11.31 -12.22
C VAL A 34 6.61 12.29 -12.68
N GLU A 35 6.98 12.26 -13.96
CA GLU A 35 7.86 13.28 -14.53
C GLU A 35 7.13 14.63 -14.63
N GLU A 36 7.78 15.70 -14.17
CA GLU A 36 7.32 17.08 -14.30
C GLU A 36 7.69 17.61 -15.68
N THR A 37 6.67 17.69 -16.53
CA THR A 37 6.76 18.24 -17.89
C THR A 37 5.59 19.20 -18.10
N THR A 38 5.60 19.91 -19.23
CA THR A 38 4.46 20.76 -19.63
C THR A 38 3.16 19.97 -19.83
N LEU A 39 3.25 18.65 -20.07
CA LEU A 39 2.08 17.78 -20.24
C LEU A 39 1.52 17.26 -18.92
N THR A 40 2.26 17.32 -17.82
CA THR A 40 1.84 16.78 -16.52
C THR A 40 0.54 17.43 -16.03
N GLU A 41 0.30 18.68 -16.41
CA GLU A 41 -0.93 19.42 -16.11
C GLU A 41 -2.18 18.79 -16.76
N VAL A 42 -2.02 18.17 -17.94
CA VAL A 42 -3.11 17.45 -18.63
C VAL A 42 -3.45 16.15 -17.90
N TRP A 43 -2.43 15.47 -17.34
CA TRP A 43 -2.57 14.16 -16.71
C TRP A 43 -2.86 14.20 -15.21
N ARG A 44 -2.82 15.38 -14.57
CA ARG A 44 -3.03 15.54 -13.12
C ARG A 44 -4.26 14.81 -12.62
N LYS A 45 -5.39 14.92 -13.33
CA LYS A 45 -6.64 14.25 -12.96
C LYS A 45 -6.47 12.73 -12.99
N THR A 46 -5.94 12.18 -14.08
CA THR A 46 -5.70 10.74 -14.24
C THR A 46 -4.73 10.21 -13.18
N ILE A 47 -3.66 10.94 -12.86
CA ILE A 47 -2.71 10.57 -11.80
C ILE A 47 -3.41 10.49 -10.44
N ASN A 48 -4.28 11.45 -10.13
CA ASN A 48 -5.04 11.46 -8.88
C ASN A 48 -6.03 10.30 -8.80
N GLU A 49 -6.78 10.04 -9.88
CA GLU A 49 -7.72 8.92 -9.96
C GLU A 49 -6.98 7.58 -9.83
N PHE A 50 -5.83 7.45 -10.47
CA PHE A 50 -5.00 6.25 -10.37
C PHE A 50 -4.45 6.04 -8.95
N GLN A 51 -3.96 7.10 -8.30
CA GLN A 51 -3.54 7.05 -6.90
C GLN A 51 -4.69 6.57 -6.01
N GLN A 52 -5.88 7.16 -6.16
CA GLN A 52 -7.05 6.77 -5.38
C GLN A 52 -7.39 5.29 -5.61
N LEU A 53 -7.40 4.82 -6.86
CA LEU A 53 -7.65 3.40 -7.13
C LEU A 53 -6.64 2.50 -6.40
N LEU A 54 -5.34 2.82 -6.43
CA LEU A 54 -4.29 2.06 -5.74
C LEU A 54 -4.48 2.04 -4.23
N GLU A 55 -4.90 3.15 -3.62
CA GLU A 55 -5.20 3.24 -2.18
C GLU A 55 -6.40 2.37 -1.77
N HIS A 56 -7.40 2.24 -2.65
CA HIS A 56 -8.63 1.47 -2.39
C HIS A 56 -8.50 -0.03 -2.67
N LEU A 57 -7.48 -0.49 -3.41
CA LEU A 57 -7.24 -1.91 -3.69
C LEU A 57 -6.92 -2.74 -2.43
N GLY A 58 -6.55 -2.10 -1.32
CA GLY A 58 -6.20 -2.77 -0.07
C GLY A 58 -4.94 -3.64 -0.14
N ALA A 59 -4.25 -3.68 -1.28
CA ALA A 59 -3.00 -4.43 -1.47
C ALA A 59 -1.79 -3.71 -0.87
N PHE A 60 -1.82 -2.37 -0.83
CA PHE A 60 -0.70 -1.53 -0.39
C PHE A 60 -0.95 -0.96 1.01
N ARG A 61 0.07 -1.03 1.87
CA ARG A 61 0.15 -0.34 3.15
C ARG A 61 0.30 1.16 2.96
N SER A 62 1.11 1.56 1.99
CA SER A 62 1.34 2.96 1.65
C SER A 62 1.41 3.16 0.15
N VAL A 63 0.82 4.26 -0.31
CA VAL A 63 0.94 4.77 -1.66
C VAL A 63 1.53 6.17 -1.53
N ARG A 64 2.70 6.41 -2.14
CA ARG A 64 3.36 7.73 -2.16
C ARG A 64 3.50 8.21 -3.59
N VAL A 65 3.24 9.48 -3.85
CA VAL A 65 3.46 10.10 -5.15
C VAL A 65 4.68 11.03 -5.08
N TRP A 66 5.56 10.90 -6.07
CA TRP A 66 6.74 11.72 -6.24
C TRP A 66 6.69 12.43 -7.58
N THR A 67 7.07 13.70 -7.58
CA THR A 67 7.33 14.45 -8.80
C THR A 67 8.82 14.35 -9.10
N MET A 68 9.17 13.83 -10.27
CA MET A 68 10.53 13.80 -10.79
C MET A 68 10.75 14.98 -11.72
N ARG A 69 11.76 15.80 -11.45
CA ARG A 69 12.13 16.92 -12.33
C ARG A 69 13.62 16.95 -12.57
N ARG A 70 14.02 17.56 -13.68
CA ARG A 70 15.43 17.86 -13.95
C ARG A 70 15.74 19.28 -13.48
N SER A 71 16.74 19.42 -12.62
CA SER A 71 17.25 20.72 -12.18
C SER A 71 17.95 21.45 -13.32
N LYS A 72 18.17 22.76 -13.17
CA LYS A 72 18.91 23.58 -14.15
C LYS A 72 20.35 23.08 -14.40
N GLN A 73 20.90 22.30 -13.47
CA GLN A 73 22.24 21.72 -13.56
C GLN A 73 22.23 20.29 -14.14
N GLY A 74 21.09 19.81 -14.62
CA GLY A 74 20.94 18.48 -15.21
C GLY A 74 20.76 17.35 -14.20
N LYS A 75 20.69 17.66 -12.89
CA LYS A 75 20.46 16.66 -11.83
C LYS A 75 18.99 16.25 -11.80
N LEU A 76 18.70 14.97 -11.62
CA LEU A 76 17.34 14.49 -11.34
C LEU A 76 16.98 14.69 -9.87
N GLU A 77 15.83 15.29 -9.61
CA GLU A 77 15.28 15.57 -8.29
C GLU A 77 13.93 14.88 -8.13
N LEU A 78 13.70 14.26 -6.96
CA LEU A 78 12.40 13.74 -6.55
C LEU A 78 11.83 14.63 -5.45
N LEU A 79 10.62 15.12 -5.66
CA LEU A 79 9.88 15.93 -4.70
C LEU A 79 8.67 15.16 -4.23
N ALA A 80 8.46 15.11 -2.91
CA ALA A 80 7.23 14.54 -2.37
C ALA A 80 6.05 15.40 -2.82
N ARG A 81 4.99 14.75 -3.32
CA ARG A 81 3.74 15.43 -3.62
C ARG A 81 2.91 15.51 -2.32
N HIS A 82 2.61 16.73 -1.88
CA HIS A 82 1.73 16.99 -0.74
C HIS A 82 0.26 16.79 -1.10
#